data_AF-A0A1V4YWN0-F1
#
_entry.id   AF-A0A1V4YWN0-F1
#
_cell.length_a   1.000
_cell.length_b   1.000
_cell.length_c   1.000
_cell.angle_alpha   90.00
_cell.angle_beta   90.00
_cell.angle_gamma   90.00
#
_symmetry.space_group_name_H-M   'P 1'
#
loop_
_entity.id
_entity.type
_entity.pdbx_description
1 polymer ?
#
loop_
_entity_poly.entity_id
_entity_poly.type
_entity_poly.pdbx_seq_one_letter_code
_entity_poly.pdbx_strand_id
1 'polypeptide(L)'
;MVHMNHKSYIVMGAAVAIFLLALPLIFNNGLSYQYVSNSSLDRFNNYTGVTLSYYAAIFGGFVGGIFTYAGVKLSLNNQGLLVKREAEAHRNLLLLQLKISYDKISSIANVDENKLSHLDLNFLIFDKNWYEHLPYVECLGRKDLEYIVDWFYVLDLLETKSRTSPTGGTPTGEAKKYIERTEYIKPIIDKIESNTSC
;
A
#
# COMPACT_ATOMS: atom_id res chain seq x y z
N MET A 1 -8.86 6.16 -4.38
CA MET A 1 -10.26 6.57 -4.21
C MET A 1 -11.04 5.36 -3.70
N VAL A 2 -11.30 5.28 -2.40
CA VAL A 2 -12.11 4.17 -1.84
C VAL A 2 -13.56 4.49 -2.17
N HIS A 3 -14.19 3.66 -3.01
CA HIS A 3 -15.64 3.69 -3.19
C HIS A 3 -16.29 3.16 -1.91
N MET A 4 -16.41 4.02 -0.90
CA MET A 4 -17.39 3.82 0.16
C MET A 4 -18.77 3.90 -0.48
N ASN A 5 -19.60 2.89 -0.21
CA ASN A 5 -20.92 2.78 -0.79
C ASN A 5 -21.75 4.02 -0.41
N HIS A 6 -22.30 4.74 -1.40
CA HIS A 6 -23.01 6.03 -1.24
C HIS A 6 -24.07 5.99 -0.13
N LYS A 7 -24.65 4.80 0.12
CA LYS A 7 -25.58 4.54 1.22
C LYS A 7 -25.00 4.84 2.62
N SER A 8 -23.71 4.60 2.85
CA SER A 8 -23.08 4.83 4.17
C SER A 8 -22.94 6.32 4.50
N TYR A 9 -22.65 7.16 3.50
CA TYR A 9 -22.62 8.62 3.68
C TYR A 9 -24.02 9.18 3.92
N ILE A 10 -25.03 8.67 3.21
CA ILE A 10 -26.43 9.07 3.42
C ILE A 10 -26.88 8.68 4.84
N VAL A 11 -26.59 7.46 5.29
CA VAL A 11 -27.00 7.00 6.63
C VAL A 11 -26.30 7.80 7.73
N MET A 12 -25.00 8.08 7.58
CA MET A 12 -24.26 8.90 8.55
C MET A 12 -24.75 10.35 8.55
N GLY A 13 -24.99 10.94 7.38
CA GLY A 13 -25.55 12.28 7.23
C GLY A 13 -26.97 12.39 7.79
N ALA A 14 -27.82 11.40 7.55
CA ALA A 14 -29.17 11.34 8.09
C ALA A 14 -29.18 11.18 9.61
N ALA A 15 -28.29 10.35 10.18
CA ALA A 15 -28.16 10.19 11.62
C ALA A 15 -27.74 11.51 12.30
N VAL A 16 -26.76 12.22 11.72
CA VAL A 16 -26.33 13.55 12.21
C VAL A 16 -27.45 14.58 12.07
N ALA A 17 -28.18 14.59 10.95
CA ALA A 17 -29.29 15.51 10.74
C ALA A 17 -30.46 15.25 11.72
N ILE A 18 -30.85 13.99 11.93
CA ILE A 18 -31.89 13.61 12.89
C ILE A 18 -31.48 14.01 14.31
N PHE A 19 -30.21 13.82 14.66
CA PHE A 19 -29.66 14.20 15.96
C PHE A 19 -29.65 15.72 16.17
N LEU A 20 -29.25 16.48 15.15
CA LEU A 20 -29.28 17.95 15.19
C LEU A 20 -30.72 18.50 15.25
N LEU A 21 -31.68 17.84 14.59
CA LEU A 21 -33.09 18.21 14.63
C LEU A 21 -33.78 17.79 15.94
N ALA A 22 -33.26 16.77 16.64
CA ALA A 22 -33.76 16.33 17.94
C ALA A 22 -33.26 17.21 19.11
N LEU A 23 -32.11 17.89 18.96
CA LEU A 23 -31.55 18.78 19.99
C LEU A 23 -32.55 19.85 20.47
N PRO A 24 -33.20 20.64 19.59
CA PRO A 24 -34.21 21.63 20.02
C PRO A 24 -35.36 21.01 20.80
N LEU A 25 -35.80 19.80 20.46
CA LEU A 25 -36.93 19.12 21.11
C LEU A 25 -36.57 18.62 22.52
N ILE A 26 -35.33 18.16 22.72
CA ILE A 26 -34.83 17.74 24.03
C ILE A 26 -34.65 18.96 24.94
N PHE A 27 -34.09 20.07 24.43
CA PHE A 27 -33.94 21.30 25.20
C PHE A 27 -35.28 21.97 25.53
N ASN A 28 -36.23 21.99 24.59
CA ASN A 28 -37.52 22.66 24.80
C ASN A 28 -38.41 21.91 25.82
N ASN A 29 -38.37 20.57 25.84
CA ASN A 29 -39.12 19.76 26.81
C ASN A 29 -38.41 19.63 28.18
N GLY A 30 -37.07 19.73 28.23
CA GLY A 30 -36.31 19.74 29.48
C GLY A 30 -36.43 21.05 30.27
N LEU A 31 -36.57 22.18 29.57
CA LEU A 31 -36.71 23.52 30.18
C LEU A 31 -38.14 23.83 30.65
N SER A 32 -39.16 23.20 30.08
CA SER A 32 -40.58 23.49 30.40
C SER A 32 -41.08 22.83 31.69
N TYR A 33 -40.32 21.91 32.30
CA TYR A 33 -40.64 21.33 33.61
C TYR A 33 -40.25 22.21 34.81
N GLN A 34 -39.73 23.42 34.58
CA GLN A 34 -39.16 24.29 35.61
C GLN A 34 -39.93 25.61 35.82
N TYR A 35 -41.23 25.65 35.52
CA TYR A 35 -42.11 26.76 35.91
C TYR A 35 -42.48 26.68 37.40
N VAL A 36 -41.61 27.19 38.30
CA VAL A 36 -41.99 27.48 39.69
C VAL A 36 -41.45 28.86 40.13
N SER A 37 -42.39 29.80 40.29
CA SER A 37 -42.42 30.95 41.22
C SER A 37 -41.28 32.00 41.20
N ASN A 38 -41.71 33.26 41.08
CA ASN A 38 -40.93 34.51 40.93
C ASN A 38 -40.06 34.96 42.13
N SER A 39 -39.31 34.07 42.80
CA SER A 39 -38.45 34.49 43.93
C SER A 39 -37.01 33.98 43.92
N SER A 40 -36.47 33.55 42.78
CA SER A 40 -35.11 32.97 42.77
C SER A 40 -34.36 33.08 41.43
N LEU A 41 -34.43 34.22 40.73
CA LEU A 41 -33.77 34.41 39.43
C LEU A 41 -32.24 34.11 39.45
N ASP A 42 -31.54 34.49 40.53
CA ASP A 42 -30.09 34.24 40.68
C ASP A 42 -29.73 32.79 41.06
N ARG A 43 -30.61 32.08 41.77
CA ARG A 43 -30.41 30.65 42.09
C ARG A 43 -30.83 29.75 40.93
N PHE A 44 -31.87 30.13 40.18
CA PHE A 44 -32.28 29.43 38.97
C PHE A 44 -31.21 29.54 37.88
N ASN A 45 -30.73 30.74 37.53
CA ASN A 45 -29.70 30.90 36.50
C ASN A 45 -28.42 30.08 36.78
N ASN A 46 -28.01 29.97 38.06
CA ASN A 46 -26.89 29.12 38.44
C ASN A 46 -27.21 27.62 38.31
N TYR A 47 -28.38 27.16 38.75
CA TYR A 47 -28.76 25.73 38.65
C TYR A 47 -28.98 25.27 37.20
N THR A 48 -29.63 26.10 36.38
CA THR A 48 -29.86 25.80 34.96
C THR A 48 -28.54 25.85 34.18
N GLY A 49 -27.65 26.79 34.51
CA GLY A 49 -26.30 26.86 33.91
C GLY A 49 -25.41 25.68 34.26
N VAL A 50 -25.41 25.24 35.53
CA VAL A 50 -24.62 24.09 36.00
C VAL A 50 -25.15 22.77 35.41
N THR A 51 -26.46 22.57 35.37
CA THR A 51 -27.07 21.36 34.77
C THR A 51 -26.88 21.31 33.25
N LEU A 52 -27.06 22.43 32.56
CA LEU A 52 -26.79 22.54 31.12
C LEU A 52 -25.34 22.20 30.79
N SER A 53 -24.39 22.72 31.57
CA SER A 53 -22.95 22.46 31.39
C SER A 53 -22.60 20.99 31.64
N TYR A 54 -23.22 20.36 32.65
CA TYR A 54 -23.02 18.94 32.96
C TYR A 54 -23.51 18.02 31.83
N TYR A 55 -24.72 18.24 31.33
CA TYR A 55 -25.25 17.45 30.21
C TYR A 55 -24.51 17.73 28.90
N ALA A 56 -24.11 18.98 28.64
CA ALA A 56 -23.29 19.32 27.49
C ALA A 56 -21.91 18.64 27.54
N ALA A 57 -21.29 18.52 28.72
CA ALA A 57 -20.01 17.83 28.90
C ALA A 57 -20.14 16.31 28.69
N ILE A 58 -21.17 15.67 29.23
CA ILE A 58 -21.45 14.23 29.00
C ILE A 58 -21.67 13.97 27.51
N PHE A 59 -22.48 14.81 26.88
CA PHE A 59 -22.82 14.68 25.47
C PHE A 59 -21.62 14.95 24.55
N GLY A 60 -20.86 16.01 24.83
CA GLY A 60 -19.61 16.33 24.14
C GLY A 60 -18.57 15.21 24.30
N GLY A 61 -18.49 14.60 25.48
CA GLY A 61 -17.65 13.42 25.73
C GLY A 61 -18.09 12.19 24.94
N PHE A 62 -19.39 11.92 24.88
CA PHE A 62 -19.93 10.79 24.11
C PHE A 62 -19.74 10.97 22.59
N VAL A 63 -20.08 12.15 22.07
CA VAL A 63 -19.88 12.51 20.66
C VAL A 63 -18.39 12.49 20.31
N GLY A 64 -17.55 13.12 21.13
CA GLY A 64 -16.09 13.12 20.96
C GLY A 64 -15.52 11.70 20.94
N GLY A 65 -15.94 10.84 21.88
CA GLY A 65 -15.52 9.44 21.93
C GLY A 65 -15.90 8.64 20.67
N ILE A 66 -17.10 8.85 20.13
CA ILE A 66 -17.53 8.22 18.87
C ILE A 66 -16.67 8.69 17.69
N PHE A 67 -16.40 9.99 17.57
CA PHE A 67 -15.54 10.52 16.50
C PHE A 67 -14.10 10.04 16.62
N THR A 68 -13.54 9.98 17.83
CA THR A 68 -12.21 9.42 18.06
C THR A 68 -12.16 7.94 17.69
N TYR A 69 -13.14 7.14 18.11
CA TYR A 69 -13.20 5.72 17.76
C TYR A 69 -13.34 5.50 16.24
N ALA A 70 -14.20 6.27 15.57
CA ALA A 70 -14.37 6.22 14.13
C ALA A 70 -13.08 6.64 13.39
N GLY A 71 -12.42 7.70 13.85
CA GLY A 71 -11.16 8.20 13.31
C GLY A 71 -10.02 7.18 13.42
N VAL A 72 -9.86 6.57 14.60
CA VAL A 72 -8.86 5.50 14.83
C VAL A 72 -9.13 4.30 13.93
N LYS A 73 -10.40 3.84 13.85
CA LYS A 73 -10.77 2.72 12.98
C LYS A 73 -10.51 3.01 11.50
N LEU A 74 -10.77 4.23 11.05
CA LEU A 74 -10.50 4.65 9.67
C LEU A 74 -8.99 4.74 9.38
N SER A 75 -8.20 5.23 10.34
CA SER A 75 -6.74 5.29 10.25
C SER A 75 -6.13 3.89 10.14
N LEU A 76 -6.53 2.95 11.00
CA LEU A 76 -6.07 1.56 10.96
C LEU A 76 -6.43 0.86 9.64
N ASN A 77 -7.65 1.06 9.15
CA ASN A 77 -8.08 0.50 7.87
C ASN A 77 -7.26 1.07 6.70
N ASN A 78 -6.99 2.38 6.71
CA ASN A 78 -6.16 3.01 5.68
C ASN A 78 -4.71 2.53 5.73
N GLN A 79 -4.14 2.35 6.92
CA GLN A 79 -2.81 1.76 7.08
C GLN A 79 -2.75 0.35 6.50
N GLY A 80 -3.73 -0.50 6.80
CA GLY A 80 -3.80 -1.85 6.22
C GLY A 80 -3.91 -1.85 4.70
N LEU A 81 -4.66 -0.91 4.11
CA LEU A 81 -4.75 -0.75 2.66
C LEU A 81 -3.47 -0.19 2.03
N LEU A 82 -2.78 0.71 2.72
CA LEU A 82 -1.50 1.27 2.26
C LEU A 82 -0.41 0.19 2.25
N VAL A 83 -0.28 -0.58 3.33
CA VAL A 83 0.68 -1.70 3.42
C VAL A 83 0.43 -2.73 2.32
N LYS A 84 -0.82 -3.08 2.05
CA LYS A 84 -1.16 -4.02 0.96
C LYS A 84 -0.79 -3.48 -0.42
N ARG A 85 -1.05 -2.20 -0.68
CA ARG A 85 -0.67 -1.56 -1.96
C ARG A 85 0.83 -1.45 -2.13
N GLU A 86 1.54 -1.14 -1.06
CA GLU A 86 2.99 -1.08 -1.05
C GLU A 86 3.58 -2.46 -1.33
N ALA A 87 3.09 -3.50 -0.66
CA ALA A 87 3.48 -4.89 -0.93
C ALA A 87 3.23 -5.28 -2.40
N GLU A 88 2.05 -4.97 -2.93
CA GLU A 88 1.71 -5.23 -4.33
C GLU A 88 2.63 -4.45 -5.30
N ALA A 89 2.99 -3.21 -4.98
CA ALA A 89 3.93 -2.42 -5.77
C ALA A 89 5.34 -3.03 -5.77
N HIS A 90 5.85 -3.44 -4.60
CA HIS A 90 7.15 -4.11 -4.49
C HIS A 90 7.17 -5.43 -5.27
N ARG A 91 6.13 -6.25 -5.15
CA ARG A 91 5.94 -7.47 -5.95
C ARG A 91 5.96 -7.19 -7.45
N ASN A 92 5.20 -6.19 -7.90
CA ASN A 92 5.10 -5.83 -9.31
C ASN A 92 6.42 -5.29 -9.87
N LEU A 93 7.19 -4.54 -9.08
CA LEU A 93 8.52 -4.08 -9.46
C LEU A 93 9.50 -5.24 -9.66
N LEU A 94 9.55 -6.20 -8.72
CA LEU A 94 10.38 -7.39 -8.87
C LEU A 94 10.00 -8.18 -10.12
N LEU A 95 8.70 -8.42 -10.33
CA LEU A 95 8.20 -9.13 -11.50
C LEU A 95 8.60 -8.42 -12.80
N LEU A 96 8.44 -7.10 -12.86
CA LEU A 96 8.81 -6.32 -14.04
C LEU A 96 10.31 -6.46 -14.35
N GLN A 97 11.16 -6.39 -13.32
CA GLN A 97 12.61 -6.54 -13.49
C GLN A 97 12.99 -7.95 -13.96
N LEU A 98 12.38 -8.99 -13.40
CA LEU A 98 12.59 -10.37 -13.83
C LEU A 98 12.18 -10.56 -15.29
N LYS A 99 11.03 -10.03 -15.71
CA LYS A 99 10.57 -10.12 -17.11
C LYS A 99 11.49 -9.39 -18.08
N ILE A 100 11.81 -8.14 -17.78
CA ILE A 100 12.68 -7.33 -18.65
C ILE A 100 14.06 -7.99 -18.77
N SER A 101 14.65 -8.44 -17.67
CA SER A 101 15.97 -9.09 -17.71
C SER A 101 15.90 -10.45 -18.42
N TYR A 102 14.86 -11.24 -18.20
CA TYR A 102 14.62 -12.50 -18.91
C TYR A 102 14.52 -12.29 -20.42
N ASP A 103 13.69 -11.35 -20.88
CA ASP A 103 13.51 -11.06 -22.32
C ASP A 103 14.82 -10.62 -22.97
N LYS A 104 15.60 -9.79 -22.25
CA LYS A 104 16.89 -9.31 -22.72
C LYS A 104 17.91 -10.44 -22.85
N ILE A 105 18.09 -11.26 -21.82
CA ILE A 105 19.06 -12.35 -21.84
C ILE A 105 18.63 -13.46 -22.80
N SER A 106 17.34 -13.80 -22.86
CA SER A 106 16.85 -14.81 -23.82
C SER A 106 17.03 -14.38 -25.27
N SER A 107 16.93 -13.07 -25.57
CA SER A 107 17.19 -12.56 -26.92
C SER A 107 18.65 -12.75 -27.38
N ILE A 108 19.60 -12.85 -26.44
CA ILE A 108 21.02 -13.09 -26.73
C ILE A 108 21.24 -14.49 -27.33
N ALA A 109 20.35 -15.45 -27.05
CA ALA A 109 20.46 -16.81 -27.58
C ALA A 109 20.51 -16.86 -29.12
N ASN A 110 19.81 -15.93 -29.76
CA ASN A 110 19.69 -15.87 -31.22
C ASN A 110 20.75 -14.97 -31.88
N VAL A 111 21.69 -14.42 -31.10
CA VAL A 111 22.75 -13.56 -31.62
C VAL A 111 23.87 -14.41 -32.21
N ASP A 112 24.17 -14.16 -33.48
CA ASP A 112 25.31 -14.75 -34.18
C ASP A 112 26.61 -14.09 -33.69
N GLU A 113 27.45 -14.88 -33.04
CA GLU A 113 28.74 -14.43 -32.49
C GLU A 113 29.68 -13.89 -33.57
N ASN A 114 29.53 -14.36 -34.81
CA ASN A 114 30.35 -13.90 -35.93
C ASN A 114 29.92 -12.50 -36.42
N LYS A 115 28.69 -12.08 -36.11
CA LYS A 115 28.15 -10.76 -36.47
C LYS A 115 28.27 -9.75 -35.35
N LEU A 116 28.12 -10.22 -34.10
CA LEU A 116 28.21 -9.37 -32.92
C LEU A 116 29.06 -10.07 -31.87
N SER A 117 30.34 -9.72 -31.81
CA SER A 117 31.32 -10.32 -30.90
C SER A 117 31.17 -9.81 -29.45
N HIS A 118 30.62 -8.61 -29.27
CA HIS A 118 30.43 -7.96 -27.98
C HIS A 118 29.03 -7.38 -27.87
N LEU A 119 28.39 -7.61 -26.72
CA LEU A 119 27.09 -7.08 -26.35
C LEU A 119 27.28 -5.93 -25.37
N ASP A 120 26.80 -4.75 -25.74
CA ASP A 120 26.64 -3.68 -24.77
C ASP A 120 25.45 -3.98 -23.87
N LEU A 121 25.70 -4.35 -22.61
CA LEU A 121 24.69 -4.68 -21.61
C LEU A 121 24.36 -3.49 -20.69
N ASN A 122 24.80 -2.27 -21.04
CA ASN A 122 24.49 -1.04 -20.28
C ASN A 122 22.99 -0.72 -20.16
N PHE A 123 22.15 -1.42 -20.92
CA PHE A 123 20.69 -1.29 -20.89
C PHE A 123 20.00 -2.25 -19.90
N LEU A 124 20.72 -3.13 -19.19
CA LEU A 124 20.18 -3.90 -18.07
C LEU A 124 19.90 -2.96 -16.90
N ILE A 125 18.73 -2.31 -16.93
CA ILE A 125 18.24 -1.48 -15.84
C ILE A 125 17.51 -2.42 -14.86
N PHE A 126 18.13 -2.68 -13.72
CA PHE A 126 17.50 -3.32 -12.57
C PHE A 126 17.71 -2.47 -11.33
N ASP A 127 16.81 -2.57 -10.36
CA ASP A 127 16.94 -1.82 -9.12
C ASP A 127 18.11 -2.39 -8.32
N LYS A 128 19.04 -1.53 -7.88
CA LYS A 128 20.15 -1.93 -7.02
C LYS A 128 19.68 -2.49 -5.67
N ASN A 129 18.46 -2.13 -5.28
CA ASN A 129 17.79 -2.59 -4.07
C ASN A 129 16.75 -3.68 -4.35
N TRP A 130 16.89 -4.44 -5.43
CA TRP A 130 15.96 -5.53 -5.79
C TRP A 130 15.67 -6.51 -4.64
N TYR A 131 16.64 -6.71 -3.74
CA TYR A 131 16.52 -7.58 -2.56
C TYR A 131 15.47 -7.08 -1.55
N GLU A 132 15.18 -5.77 -1.51
CA GLU A 132 14.14 -5.17 -0.66
C GLU A 132 12.74 -5.58 -1.12
N HIS A 133 12.57 -6.03 -2.37
CA HIS A 133 11.28 -6.49 -2.88
C HIS A 133 11.00 -7.96 -2.59
N LEU A 134 12.03 -8.78 -2.31
CA LEU A 134 11.88 -10.22 -2.07
C LEU A 134 10.91 -10.57 -0.92
N PRO A 135 10.91 -9.87 0.24
CA PRO A 135 10.01 -10.20 1.34
C PRO A 135 8.53 -10.06 1.00
N TYR A 136 8.20 -9.32 -0.06
CA TYR A 136 6.83 -9.03 -0.49
C TYR A 136 6.29 -10.05 -1.49
N VAL A 137 7.02 -11.14 -1.77
CA VAL A 137 6.57 -12.21 -2.68
C VAL A 137 6.43 -13.52 -1.91
N GLU A 138 5.28 -13.69 -1.27
CA GLU A 138 5.03 -14.79 -0.32
C GLU A 138 4.91 -16.17 -0.96
N CYS A 139 4.69 -16.24 -2.27
CA CYS A 139 4.50 -17.50 -3.00
C CYS A 139 5.80 -18.19 -3.41
N LEU A 140 6.96 -17.60 -3.15
CA LEU A 140 8.26 -18.15 -3.54
C LEU A 140 8.82 -19.10 -2.48
N GLY A 141 9.26 -20.27 -2.93
CA GLY A 141 10.00 -21.20 -2.08
C GLY A 141 11.47 -20.82 -1.98
N ARG A 142 12.19 -21.47 -1.07
CA ARG A 142 13.65 -21.28 -0.91
C ARG A 142 14.43 -21.38 -2.22
N LYS A 143 14.16 -22.40 -3.04
CA LYS A 143 14.85 -22.59 -4.33
C LYS A 143 14.56 -21.45 -5.30
N ASP A 144 13.33 -20.95 -5.33
CA ASP A 144 12.96 -19.84 -6.20
C ASP A 144 13.75 -18.58 -5.82
N LEU A 145 13.89 -18.32 -4.52
CA LEU A 145 14.70 -17.22 -4.00
C LEU A 145 16.18 -17.39 -4.36
N GLU A 146 16.74 -18.60 -4.20
CA GLU A 146 18.13 -18.89 -4.59
C GLU A 146 18.35 -18.59 -6.08
N TYR A 147 17.45 -19.00 -6.97
CA TYR A 147 17.54 -18.70 -8.40
C TYR A 147 17.42 -17.20 -8.72
N ILE A 148 16.53 -16.47 -8.04
CA ILE A 148 16.39 -15.02 -8.21
C ILE A 148 17.68 -14.31 -7.79
N VAL A 149 18.26 -14.68 -6.64
CA VAL A 149 19.52 -14.11 -6.15
C VAL A 149 20.65 -14.36 -7.15
N ASP A 150 20.79 -15.62 -7.58
CA ASP A 150 21.78 -16.02 -8.58
C ASP A 150 21.61 -15.27 -9.90
N TRP A 151 20.35 -15.01 -10.31
CA TRP A 151 20.02 -14.27 -11.52
C TRP A 151 20.49 -12.82 -11.43
N PHE A 152 20.09 -12.08 -10.40
CA PHE A 152 20.50 -10.69 -10.25
C PHE A 152 22.01 -10.54 -10.05
N TYR A 153 22.67 -11.49 -9.40
CA TYR A 153 24.13 -11.49 -9.28
C TYR A 153 24.83 -11.66 -10.65
N VAL A 154 24.29 -12.54 -11.50
CA VAL A 154 24.79 -12.72 -12.87
C VAL A 154 24.58 -11.46 -13.70
N LEU A 155 23.42 -10.80 -13.58
CA LEU A 155 23.15 -9.54 -14.31
C LEU A 155 24.13 -8.44 -13.90
N ASP A 156 24.39 -8.27 -12.60
CA ASP A 156 25.35 -7.29 -12.08
C ASP A 156 26.78 -7.58 -12.56
N LEU A 157 27.17 -8.87 -12.58
CA LEU A 157 28.46 -9.30 -13.13
C LEU A 157 28.59 -8.96 -14.62
N LEU A 158 27.55 -9.25 -15.40
CA LEU A 158 27.50 -8.98 -16.84
C LEU A 158 27.52 -7.47 -17.15
N GLU A 159 26.76 -6.67 -16.39
CA GLU A 159 26.77 -5.20 -16.50
C GLU A 159 28.15 -4.63 -16.18
N THR A 160 28.76 -5.06 -15.07
CA THR A 160 30.10 -4.63 -14.65
C THR A 160 31.16 -4.98 -15.69
N LYS A 161 31.12 -6.20 -16.24
CA LYS A 161 32.03 -6.61 -17.31
C LYS A 161 31.83 -5.77 -18.57
N SER A 162 30.58 -5.51 -18.96
CA SER A 162 30.27 -4.64 -20.09
C SER A 162 30.86 -3.25 -19.94
N ARG A 163 30.76 -2.65 -18.75
CA ARG A 163 31.27 -1.29 -18.45
C ARG A 163 32.79 -1.20 -18.39
N THR A 164 33.43 -2.22 -17.81
CA THR A 164 34.88 -2.26 -17.60
C THR A 164 35.63 -2.79 -18.81
N SER A 165 34.92 -3.35 -19.80
CA SER A 165 35.51 -3.88 -21.00
C SER A 165 36.11 -2.76 -21.88
N PRO A 166 37.40 -2.85 -22.25
CA PRO A 166 38.03 -1.87 -23.13
C PRO A 166 37.42 -1.85 -24.54
N THR A 167 36.65 -2.88 -24.91
CA THR A 167 35.93 -2.98 -26.20
C THR A 167 34.47 -2.51 -26.11
N GLY A 168 34.00 -2.05 -24.95
CA GLY A 168 32.67 -1.46 -24.78
C GLY A 168 31.50 -2.46 -24.71
N GLY A 169 31.77 -3.73 -24.35
CA GLY A 169 30.73 -4.74 -24.19
C GLY A 169 31.23 -6.06 -23.62
N THR A 170 30.29 -6.92 -23.22
CA THR A 170 30.58 -8.29 -22.77
C THR A 170 30.70 -9.22 -23.98
N PRO A 171 31.71 -10.10 -24.05
CA PRO A 171 31.80 -11.09 -25.11
C PRO A 171 30.54 -11.94 -25.23
N THR A 172 30.00 -12.08 -26.44
CA THR A 172 28.72 -12.76 -26.69
C THR A 172 28.73 -14.21 -26.18
N GLY A 173 29.82 -14.95 -26.40
CA GLY A 173 29.95 -16.32 -25.89
C GLY A 173 29.97 -16.43 -24.36
N GLU A 174 30.37 -15.38 -23.64
CA GLU A 174 30.30 -15.35 -22.19
C GLU A 174 28.88 -15.06 -21.70
N ALA A 175 28.18 -14.11 -22.33
CA ALA A 175 26.77 -13.84 -22.04
C ALA A 175 25.90 -15.09 -22.31
N LYS A 176 26.23 -15.87 -23.35
CA LYS A 176 25.51 -17.10 -23.69
C LYS A 176 25.58 -18.20 -22.62
N LYS A 177 26.64 -18.24 -21.79
CA LYS A 177 26.74 -19.20 -20.68
C LYS A 177 25.62 -19.05 -19.65
N TYR A 178 25.00 -17.88 -19.60
CA TYR A 178 23.94 -17.58 -18.66
C TYR A 178 22.53 -17.76 -19.27
N ILE A 179 22.42 -18.13 -20.55
CA ILE A 179 21.13 -18.44 -21.18
C ILE A 179 20.47 -19.64 -20.51
N GLU A 180 21.23 -20.68 -20.17
CA GLU A 180 20.69 -21.86 -19.47
C GLU A 180 20.03 -21.47 -18.14
N ARG A 181 20.44 -20.34 -17.53
CA ARG A 181 19.80 -19.84 -16.30
C ARG A 181 18.40 -19.28 -16.53
N THR A 182 18.05 -18.89 -17.76
CA THR A 182 16.69 -18.42 -18.12
C THR A 182 15.64 -19.51 -17.93
N GLU A 183 16.03 -20.79 -18.04
CA GLU A 183 15.14 -21.95 -17.84
C GLU A 183 14.60 -22.04 -16.40
N TYR A 184 15.37 -21.56 -15.41
CA TYR A 184 14.94 -21.54 -14.01
C TYR A 184 14.12 -20.29 -13.67
N ILE A 185 14.30 -19.19 -14.41
CA ILE A 185 13.63 -17.91 -14.15
C ILE A 185 12.24 -17.85 -14.77
N LYS A 186 12.04 -18.44 -15.94
CA LYS A 186 10.73 -18.45 -16.60
C LYS A 186 9.62 -19.05 -15.73
N PRO A 187 9.79 -20.22 -15.10
CA PRO A 187 8.78 -20.78 -14.19
C PRO A 187 8.48 -19.88 -12.98
N ILE A 188 9.49 -19.16 -12.48
CA ILE A 188 9.34 -18.25 -11.34
C ILE A 188 8.50 -17.03 -11.75
N ILE A 189 8.76 -16.44 -12.92
CA ILE A 189 7.94 -15.36 -13.49
C ILE A 189 6.48 -15.82 -13.59
N ASP A 190 6.25 -16.98 -14.19
CA ASP A 190 4.90 -17.53 -14.41
C ASP A 190 4.19 -17.80 -13.06
N LYS A 191 4.93 -18.24 -12.05
CA LYS A 191 4.42 -18.48 -10.69
C LYS A 191 4.01 -17.18 -9.98
N ILE A 192 4.78 -16.11 -10.15
CA ILE A 192 4.43 -14.79 -9.59
C ILE A 192 3.22 -14.22 -10.34
N GLU A 193 3.16 -14.34 -11.67
CA GLU A 193 2.05 -13.83 -12.48
C GLU A 193 0.72 -14.54 -12.20
N SER A 194 0.75 -15.87 -12.08
CA SER A 194 -0.45 -16.69 -11.88
C SER A 194 -1.05 -16.57 -10.48
N ASN A 195 -0.23 -16.27 -9.47
CA ASN A 195 -0.70 -15.97 -8.13
C ASN A 195 -0.90 -14.46 -7.95
N THR A 196 -2.12 -14.00 -8.21
CA THR A 196 -2.56 -12.63 -7.89
C THR A 196 -2.65 -12.35 -6.39
N SER A 197 -2.43 -13.36 -5.54
CA SER A 197 -2.44 -13.26 -4.08
C SER A 197 -1.16 -13.80 -3.42
N CYS A 198 -0.01 -13.69 -4.10
CA CYS A 198 1.20 -13.34 -3.35
C CYS A 198 1.10 -11.83 -3.03
#